data_AF-A0A935RQE9-F1
#
_entry.id   AF-A0A935RQE9-F1
#
_cell.length_a   1.000
_cell.length_b   1.000
_cell.length_c   1.000
_cell.angle_alpha   90.00
_cell.angle_beta   90.00
_cell.angle_gamma   90.00
#
_symmetry.space_group_name_H-M   'P 1'
#
loop_
_entity.id
_entity.type
_entity.pdbx_description
1 polymer ?
#
loop_
_entity_poly.entity_id
_entity_poly.type
_entity_poly.pdbx_seq_one_letter_code
_entity_poly.pdbx_strand_id
1 'polypeptide(L)'
;MFTVKAGYSGVIELNSSIESVREFFSDITNFSSLMPGITQIHTDAKGVAHWRIQAEIPVIGQMLQKFAVELAEASDDRIEWSPLRTEAENFLRYSADFFEKAKNVTHVHFSQLVELRRRSARDLHLLAGLAGESLISTEMNKRITEMIKVFIGRAKVRLEQE
;
A
#
# COMPACT_ATOMS: atom_id res chain seq x y z
N MET A 1 -0.08 -12.10 -21.38
CA MET A 1 -0.63 -11.83 -20.04
C MET A 1 -0.36 -10.38 -19.73
N PHE A 2 -1.39 -9.61 -19.39
CA PHE A 2 -1.33 -8.18 -19.16
C PHE A 2 -1.02 -7.91 -17.68
N THR A 3 0.00 -7.11 -17.39
CA THR A 3 0.45 -6.88 -16.01
C THR A 3 0.61 -5.39 -15.71
N VAL A 4 -0.10 -4.90 -14.70
CA VAL A 4 0.08 -3.53 -14.22
C VAL A 4 0.85 -3.57 -12.92
N LYS A 5 1.93 -2.80 -12.83
CA LYS A 5 2.72 -2.65 -11.60
C LYS A 5 2.75 -1.19 -11.19
N ALA A 6 2.62 -0.96 -9.90
CA ALA A 6 2.73 0.35 -9.30
C ALA A 6 3.24 0.19 -7.88
N GLY A 7 4.05 1.13 -7.42
CA GLY A 7 4.57 1.07 -6.07
C GLY A 7 5.36 2.32 -5.70
N TYR A 8 5.63 2.40 -4.41
CA TYR A 8 6.42 3.46 -3.81
C TYR A 8 7.43 2.81 -2.87
N SER A 9 8.64 3.37 -2.87
CA SER A 9 9.65 3.07 -1.86
C SER A 9 10.32 4.38 -1.47
N GLY A 10 10.52 4.60 -0.18
CA GLY A 10 11.12 5.82 0.33
C GLY A 10 11.45 5.74 1.80
N VAL A 11 12.26 6.71 2.25
CA VAL A 11 12.60 6.89 3.66
C VAL A 11 11.75 8.02 4.23
N ILE A 12 11.11 7.76 5.37
CA ILE A 12 10.29 8.72 6.10
C ILE A 12 11.00 9.02 7.42
N GLU A 13 11.28 10.29 7.69
CA GLU A 13 11.75 10.73 9.00
C GLU A 13 10.57 11.25 9.84
N LEU A 14 10.43 10.69 11.03
CA LEU A 14 9.37 10.97 11.99
C LEU A 14 9.99 11.40 13.32
N ASN A 15 9.57 12.56 13.82
CA ASN A 15 9.94 13.08 15.14
C ASN A 15 9.12 12.39 16.25
N SER A 16 9.26 11.07 16.37
CA SER A 16 8.59 10.26 17.37
C SER A 16 9.45 9.06 17.77
N SER A 17 9.10 8.43 18.90
CA SER A 17 9.78 7.23 19.39
C SER A 17 9.62 6.05 18.41
N ILE A 18 10.60 5.15 18.39
CA ILE A 18 10.52 3.97 17.52
C ILE A 18 9.34 3.07 17.91
N GLU A 19 8.98 3.04 19.20
CA GLU A 19 7.83 2.31 19.71
C GLU A 19 6.51 2.84 19.13
N SER A 20 6.25 4.14 19.24
CA SER A 20 5.03 4.77 18.71
C SER A 20 4.92 4.60 17.19
N VAL A 21 6.05 4.76 16.49
CA VAL A 21 6.12 4.59 15.03
C VAL A 21 5.82 3.14 14.63
N ARG A 22 6.46 2.17 15.30
CA ARG A 22 6.22 0.74 15.02
C ARG A 22 4.77 0.36 15.30
N GLU A 23 4.21 0.79 16.42
CA GLU A 23 2.78 0.54 16.74
C GLU A 23 1.87 1.07 15.64
N PHE A 24 2.11 2.32 15.20
CA PHE A 24 1.32 2.94 14.14
C PHE A 24 1.39 2.18 12.81
N PHE A 25 2.59 1.81 12.36
CA PHE A 25 2.78 1.11 11.08
C PHE A 25 2.39 -0.38 11.13
N SER A 26 2.31 -0.97 12.32
CA SER A 26 1.84 -2.36 12.52
C SER A 26 0.31 -2.46 12.48
N ASP A 27 -0.40 -1.41 12.90
CA ASP A 27 -1.85 -1.35 12.83
C ASP A 27 -2.32 -0.95 11.41
N ILE A 28 -2.67 -1.97 10.62
CA ILE A 28 -3.17 -1.78 9.25
C ILE A 28 -4.46 -0.95 9.18
N THR A 29 -5.21 -0.78 10.27
CA THR A 29 -6.41 0.07 10.28
C THR A 29 -6.07 1.56 10.12
N ASN A 30 -4.84 1.97 10.49
CA ASN A 30 -4.33 3.31 10.22
C ASN A 30 -4.30 3.63 8.72
N PHE A 31 -4.05 2.63 7.87
CA PHE A 31 -4.10 2.79 6.42
C PHE A 31 -5.53 3.09 5.96
N SER A 32 -6.53 2.35 6.45
CA SER A 32 -7.94 2.64 6.10
C SER A 32 -8.42 4.01 6.58
N SER A 33 -7.87 4.50 7.69
CA SER A 33 -8.25 5.79 8.26
C SER A 33 -7.56 6.97 7.58
N LEU A 34 -6.31 6.80 7.14
CA LEU A 34 -5.45 7.91 6.72
C LEU A 34 -5.07 7.88 5.24
N MET A 35 -5.08 6.72 4.58
CA MET A 35 -4.72 6.62 3.16
C MET A 35 -5.95 6.77 2.28
N PRO A 36 -5.98 7.78 1.38
CA PRO A 36 -7.11 7.95 0.48
C PRO A 36 -7.26 6.73 -0.45
N GLY A 37 -8.51 6.40 -0.78
CA GLY A 37 -8.83 5.28 -1.67
C GLY A 37 -8.83 3.91 -1.01
N ILE A 38 -8.36 3.75 0.22
CA ILE A 38 -8.65 2.55 0.99
C ILE A 38 -10.06 2.67 1.54
N THR A 39 -10.94 1.79 1.08
CA THR A 39 -12.37 1.80 1.45
C THR A 39 -12.68 0.87 2.62
N GLN A 40 -11.87 -0.19 2.77
CA GLN A 40 -12.04 -1.16 3.84
C GLN A 40 -10.75 -1.95 4.03
N ILE A 41 -10.39 -2.21 5.29
CA ILE A 41 -9.44 -3.23 5.69
C ILE A 41 -10.11 -4.04 6.80
N HIS A 42 -10.03 -5.37 6.73
CA HIS A 42 -10.42 -6.24 7.82
C HIS A 42 -9.55 -7.50 7.83
N THR A 43 -9.35 -8.07 9.00
CA THR A 43 -8.62 -9.34 9.16
C THR A 43 -9.63 -10.43 9.47
N ASP A 44 -9.55 -11.56 8.76
CA ASP A 44 -10.40 -12.71 9.03
C ASP A 44 -9.85 -13.59 10.17
N ALA A 45 -10.62 -14.62 10.54
CA ALA A 45 -10.24 -15.54 11.62
C ALA A 45 -8.96 -16.36 11.36
N LYS A 46 -8.44 -16.36 10.13
CA LYS A 46 -7.20 -17.02 9.74
C LYS A 46 -6.00 -16.07 9.74
N GLY A 47 -6.19 -14.80 10.11
CA GLY A 47 -5.13 -13.80 10.11
C GLY A 47 -4.85 -13.20 8.73
N VAL A 48 -5.71 -13.44 7.73
CA VAL A 48 -5.58 -12.82 6.40
C VAL A 48 -6.24 -11.46 6.43
N ALA A 49 -5.49 -10.42 6.08
CA ALA A 49 -6.02 -9.08 5.93
C ALA A 49 -6.52 -8.86 4.49
N HIS A 50 -7.77 -8.41 4.38
CA HIS A 50 -8.46 -8.15 3.12
C HIS A 50 -8.58 -6.65 2.91
N TRP A 51 -7.85 -6.13 1.93
CA TRP A 51 -7.80 -4.72 1.59
C TRP A 51 -8.69 -4.45 0.39
N ARG A 52 -9.60 -3.48 0.50
CA ARG A 52 -10.44 -3.01 -0.59
C ARG A 52 -10.03 -1.60 -0.97
N ILE A 53 -9.45 -1.46 -2.16
CA ILE A 53 -8.88 -0.20 -2.66
C ILE A 53 -9.69 0.28 -3.87
N GLN A 54 -10.14 1.52 -3.80
CA GLN A 54 -10.86 2.22 -4.85
C GLN A 54 -10.04 3.45 -5.28
N ALA A 55 -9.73 3.54 -6.57
CA ALA A 55 -9.00 4.65 -7.14
C ALA A 55 -9.60 5.07 -8.47
N GLU A 56 -9.64 6.37 -8.72
CA GLU A 56 -9.91 6.91 -10.04
C GLU A 56 -8.58 6.98 -10.80
N ILE A 57 -8.46 6.21 -11.88
CA ILE A 57 -7.27 6.24 -12.73
C ILE A 57 -7.58 7.06 -13.98
N PRO A 58 -6.82 8.13 -14.28
CA PRO A 58 -7.01 8.90 -15.50
C PRO A 58 -7.08 8.00 -16.74
N VAL A 59 -7.96 8.33 -17.70
CA VAL A 59 -8.19 7.59 -18.96
C VAL A 59 -8.87 6.22 -18.80
N ILE A 60 -8.66 5.53 -17.67
CA ILE A 60 -9.26 4.23 -17.40
C ILE A 60 -10.61 4.38 -16.70
N GLY A 61 -10.72 5.31 -15.75
CA GLY A 61 -11.90 5.48 -14.89
C GLY A 61 -11.70 4.84 -13.51
N GLN A 62 -12.82 4.62 -12.83
CA GLN A 62 -12.83 4.06 -11.49
C GLN A 62 -12.43 2.58 -11.49
N MET A 63 -11.49 2.24 -10.60
CA MET A 63 -11.07 0.87 -10.34
C MET A 63 -11.31 0.51 -8.89
N LEU A 64 -11.86 -0.69 -8.69
CA LEU A 64 -12.02 -1.31 -7.38
C LEU A 64 -11.28 -2.64 -7.36
N GLN A 65 -10.27 -2.75 -6.51
CA GLN A 65 -9.48 -3.97 -6.37
C GLN A 65 -9.52 -4.48 -4.94
N LYS A 66 -9.45 -5.81 -4.80
CA LYS A 66 -9.36 -6.49 -3.51
C LYS A 66 -8.03 -7.22 -3.46
N PHE A 67 -7.36 -7.13 -2.32
CA PHE A 67 -6.10 -7.80 -2.07
C PHE A 67 -6.22 -8.61 -0.78
N ALA A 68 -5.75 -9.85 -0.81
CA ALA A 68 -5.60 -10.68 0.37
C ALA A 68 -4.12 -10.77 0.71
N VAL A 69 -3.76 -10.37 1.93
CA VAL A 69 -2.37 -10.38 2.41
C VAL A 69 -2.25 -11.12 3.74
N GLU A 70 -1.13 -11.80 3.92
CA GLU A 70 -0.72 -12.45 5.16
C GLU A 70 0.44 -11.69 5.80
N LEU A 71 0.46 -11.66 7.13
CA LEU A 71 1.57 -11.10 7.89
C LEU A 71 2.77 -12.03 7.73
N ALA A 72 3.76 -11.62 6.94
CA ALA A 72 4.95 -12.39 6.66
C ALA A 72 6.05 -12.15 7.70
N GLU A 73 6.11 -10.95 8.28
CA GLU A 73 7.08 -10.58 9.29
C GLU A 73 6.50 -9.55 10.26
N ALA A 74 6.78 -9.70 11.55
CA ALA A 74 6.42 -8.80 12.62
C ALA A 74 7.48 -8.88 13.73
N SER A 75 8.63 -8.27 13.47
CA SER A 75 9.74 -8.12 14.39
C SER A 75 9.83 -6.69 14.90
N ASP A 76 10.77 -6.42 15.81
CA ASP A 76 10.98 -5.09 16.35
C ASP A 76 11.54 -4.09 15.32
N ASP A 77 12.23 -4.59 14.30
CA ASP A 77 12.87 -3.82 13.23
C ASP A 77 12.06 -3.81 11.93
N ARG A 78 11.05 -4.68 11.78
CA ARG A 78 10.36 -4.85 10.50
C ARG A 78 8.93 -5.36 10.62
N ILE A 79 8.05 -4.76 9.83
CA ILE A 79 6.73 -5.31 9.52
C ILE A 79 6.64 -5.60 8.02
N GLU A 80 6.16 -6.78 7.64
CA GLU A 80 5.89 -7.13 6.24
C GLU A 80 4.55 -7.84 6.11
N TRP A 81 3.70 -7.31 5.23
CA TRP A 81 2.51 -7.97 4.72
C TRP A 81 2.74 -8.37 3.27
N SER A 82 2.58 -9.65 2.97
CA SER A 82 2.80 -10.23 1.65
C SER A 82 1.51 -10.76 1.04
N PRO A 83 1.40 -10.85 -0.29
CA PRO A 83 0.25 -11.49 -0.95
C PRO A 83 0.03 -12.90 -0.41
N LEU A 84 -1.24 -13.27 -0.20
CA LEU A 84 -1.61 -14.64 0.14
C LEU A 84 -1.01 -15.60 -0.89
N ARG A 85 -0.41 -16.72 -0.44
CA ARG A 85 0.33 -17.63 -1.33
C ARG A 85 -0.47 -18.19 -2.51
N THR A 86 -1.79 -18.27 -2.35
CA THR A 86 -2.72 -18.78 -3.37
C THR A 86 -3.22 -17.69 -4.33
N GLU A 87 -2.90 -16.42 -4.07
CA GLU A 87 -3.28 -15.29 -4.93
C GLU A 87 -2.49 -15.32 -6.25
N ALA A 88 -3.19 -15.13 -7.36
CA ALA A 88 -2.64 -15.26 -8.71
C ALA A 88 -2.80 -13.99 -9.55
N GLU A 89 -3.67 -13.07 -9.13
CA GLU A 89 -4.13 -11.94 -9.94
C GLU A 89 -3.89 -10.58 -9.28
N ASN A 90 -4.06 -10.46 -7.95
CA ASN A 90 -4.01 -9.18 -7.24
C ASN A 90 -3.00 -9.23 -6.09
N PHE A 91 -1.79 -8.76 -6.34
CA PHE A 91 -0.72 -8.77 -5.37
C PHE A 91 -0.61 -7.41 -4.71
N LEU A 92 -0.62 -7.39 -3.38
CA LEU A 92 -0.22 -6.25 -2.58
C LEU A 92 0.88 -6.69 -1.62
N ARG A 93 1.98 -5.96 -1.60
CA ARG A 93 3.04 -6.10 -0.60
C ARG A 93 3.23 -4.75 0.08
N TYR A 94 3.33 -4.77 1.40
CA TYR A 94 3.66 -3.63 2.22
C TYR A 94 4.79 -4.04 3.17
N SER A 95 5.81 -3.20 3.29
CA SER A 95 6.83 -3.34 4.33
C SER A 95 7.22 -2.00 4.91
N ALA A 96 7.60 -2.01 6.18
CA ALA A 96 8.24 -0.89 6.85
C ALA A 96 9.38 -1.43 7.73
N ASP A 97 10.59 -0.96 7.48
CA ASP A 97 11.76 -1.21 8.33
C ASP A 97 12.01 0.01 9.21
N PHE A 98 12.26 -0.20 10.50
CA PHE A 98 12.33 0.85 11.52
C PHE A 98 13.76 1.02 12.03
N PHE A 99 14.24 2.28 12.06
CA PHE A 99 15.58 2.61 12.55
C PHE A 99 15.52 3.85 13.45
N GLU A 100 16.00 3.73 14.70
CA GLU A 100 16.18 4.90 15.55
C GLU A 100 17.42 5.67 15.08
N LYS A 101 17.22 6.90 14.60
CA LYS A 101 18.30 7.77 14.12
C LYS A 101 18.89 8.61 15.25
N ALA A 102 18.04 9.07 16.14
CA ALA A 102 18.37 9.79 17.36
C ALA A 102 17.21 9.62 18.35
N LYS A 103 17.40 10.07 19.59
CA LYS A 103 16.33 10.06 20.60
C LYS A 103 15.08 10.76 20.03
N ASN A 104 13.96 10.04 19.98
CA ASN A 104 12.68 10.49 19.44
C ASN A 104 12.71 10.91 17.97
N VAL A 105 13.64 10.35 17.18
CA VAL A 105 13.69 10.52 15.72
C VAL A 105 13.86 9.14 15.10
N THR A 106 12.82 8.69 14.39
CA THR A 106 12.77 7.38 13.76
C THR A 106 12.74 7.52 12.24
N HIS A 107 13.55 6.71 11.57
CA HIS A 107 13.51 6.51 10.13
C HIS A 107 12.70 5.26 9.81
N VAL A 108 11.79 5.39 8.85
CA VAL A 108 11.01 4.28 8.32
C VAL A 108 11.35 4.10 6.85
N HIS A 109 11.93 2.95 6.50
CA HIS A 109 12.06 2.55 5.10
C HIS A 109 10.73 1.92 4.69
N PHE A 110 9.87 2.73 4.07
CA PHE A 110 8.54 2.33 3.68
C PHE A 110 8.54 1.83 2.23
N SER A 111 7.88 0.70 1.98
CA SER A 111 7.64 0.17 0.65
C SER A 111 6.22 -0.34 0.51
N GLN A 112 5.56 0.00 -0.58
CA GLN A 112 4.29 -0.61 -0.96
C GLN A 112 4.30 -0.89 -2.46
N LEU A 113 4.00 -2.13 -2.83
CA LEU A 113 3.95 -2.59 -4.21
C LEU A 113 2.58 -3.22 -4.48
N VAL A 114 2.00 -2.86 -5.62
CA VAL A 114 0.78 -3.43 -6.15
C VAL A 114 1.06 -3.98 -7.54
N GLU A 115 0.60 -5.20 -7.79
CA GLU A 115 0.63 -5.83 -9.11
C GLU A 115 -0.73 -6.44 -9.45
N LEU A 116 -1.25 -6.10 -10.63
CA LEU A 116 -2.51 -6.63 -11.16
C LEU A 116 -2.19 -7.43 -12.42
N ARG A 117 -2.53 -8.72 -12.43
CA ARG A 117 -2.37 -9.61 -13.59
C ARG A 117 -3.72 -9.94 -14.18
N ARG A 118 -3.84 -9.80 -15.50
CA ARG A 118 -5.05 -10.13 -16.27
C ARG A 118 -4.71 -10.88 -17.54
N ARG A 119 -5.70 -11.58 -18.11
CA ARG A 119 -5.53 -12.20 -19.43
C ARG A 119 -5.51 -11.12 -20.51
N SER A 120 -6.35 -10.10 -20.36
CA SER A 120 -6.45 -8.95 -21.26
C SER A 120 -6.57 -7.63 -20.50
N ALA A 121 -6.20 -6.51 -21.13
CA ALA A 121 -6.39 -5.19 -20.56
C ALA A 121 -7.89 -4.86 -20.32
N ARG A 122 -8.79 -5.43 -21.12
CA ARG A 122 -10.25 -5.25 -20.97
C ARG A 122 -10.77 -5.83 -19.65
N ASP A 123 -10.06 -6.78 -19.05
CA ASP A 123 -10.42 -7.38 -17.77
C ASP A 123 -10.16 -6.42 -16.59
N LEU A 124 -9.41 -5.33 -16.80
CA LEU A 124 -9.27 -4.24 -15.84
C LEU A 124 -10.34 -3.16 -16.06
N HIS A 125 -10.55 -2.77 -17.31
CA HIS A 125 -11.59 -1.82 -17.71
C HIS A 125 -11.84 -1.90 -19.22
N LEU A 126 -13.08 -1.64 -19.68
CA LEU A 126 -13.44 -1.72 -21.10
C LEU A 126 -12.51 -0.87 -22.00
N LEU A 127 -12.17 0.35 -21.54
CA LEU A 127 -11.33 1.31 -22.26
C LEU A 127 -9.83 1.01 -22.14
N ALA A 128 -9.41 0.16 -21.20
CA ALA A 128 -8.01 -0.23 -21.06
C ALA A 128 -7.51 -1.07 -22.25
N GLY A 129 -8.40 -1.63 -23.08
CA GLY A 129 -8.00 -2.24 -24.36
C GLY A 129 -7.51 -1.24 -25.40
N LEU A 130 -7.81 0.06 -25.24
CA LEU A 130 -7.39 1.14 -26.14
C LEU A 130 -6.14 1.87 -25.59
N ALA A 131 -5.99 1.91 -24.26
CA ALA A 131 -4.81 2.44 -23.59
C ALA A 131 -3.74 1.34 -23.44
N GLY A 132 -2.51 1.57 -23.90
CA GLY A 132 -1.44 0.57 -23.76
C GLY A 132 -1.09 0.26 -22.29
N GLU A 133 -0.57 -0.94 -22.03
CA GLU A 133 -0.15 -1.42 -20.69
C GLU A 133 0.79 -0.45 -19.96
N SER A 134 1.71 0.16 -20.71
CA SER A 134 2.66 1.13 -20.18
C SER A 134 1.96 2.40 -19.65
N LEU A 135 0.98 2.94 -20.39
CA LEU A 135 0.25 4.14 -19.95
C LEU A 135 -0.54 3.86 -18.67
N ILE A 136 -1.23 2.72 -18.63
CA ILE A 136 -2.01 2.26 -17.48
C ILE A 136 -1.12 2.12 -16.24
N SER A 137 0.03 1.47 -16.41
CA SER A 137 1.00 1.31 -15.32
C SER A 137 1.53 2.65 -14.83
N THR A 138 1.85 3.59 -15.73
CA THR A 138 2.30 4.93 -15.36
C THR A 138 1.25 5.71 -14.58
N GLU A 139 0.00 5.74 -15.04
CA GLU A 139 -1.07 6.47 -14.34
C GLU A 139 -1.44 5.82 -13.01
N MET A 140 -1.45 4.48 -12.95
CA MET A 140 -1.66 3.77 -11.69
C MET A 140 -0.53 4.04 -10.69
N ASN A 141 0.73 4.10 -11.16
CA ASN A 141 1.88 4.39 -10.33
C ASN A 141 1.84 5.82 -9.77
N LYS A 142 1.46 6.81 -10.58
CA LYS A 142 1.22 8.18 -10.12
C LYS A 142 0.16 8.21 -9.02
N ARG A 143 -0.98 7.56 -9.25
CA ARG A 143 -2.09 7.56 -8.31
C ARG A 143 -1.74 6.90 -6.98
N ILE A 144 -1.08 5.73 -7.00
CA ILE A 144 -0.64 5.06 -5.78
C ILE A 144 0.40 5.92 -5.04
N THR A 145 1.36 6.50 -5.76
CA THR A 145 2.34 7.41 -5.17
C THR A 145 1.67 8.60 -4.47
N GLU A 146 0.65 9.21 -5.07
CA GLU A 146 -0.11 10.30 -4.47
C GLU A 146 -0.83 9.85 -3.20
N MET A 147 -1.51 8.70 -3.23
CA MET A 147 -2.20 8.14 -2.06
C MET A 147 -1.22 7.91 -0.90
N ILE A 148 -0.05 7.36 -1.19
CA ILE A 148 0.99 7.08 -0.20
C ILE A 148 1.58 8.38 0.35
N LYS A 149 1.86 9.38 -0.49
CA LYS A 149 2.34 10.69 -0.02
C LYS A 149 1.34 11.35 0.94
N VAL A 150 0.05 11.29 0.63
CA VAL A 150 -1.01 11.81 1.52
C VAL A 150 -1.05 11.03 2.83
N PHE A 151 -0.96 9.69 2.79
CA PHE A 151 -0.87 8.85 3.98
C PHE A 151 0.33 9.22 4.84
N ILE A 152 1.53 9.32 4.27
CA ILE A 152 2.76 9.69 4.97
C ILE A 152 2.64 11.07 5.62
N GLY A 153 2.08 12.05 4.90
CA GLY A 153 1.83 13.38 5.46
C GLY A 153 0.91 13.35 6.68
N ARG A 154 -0.17 12.57 6.62
CA ARG A 154 -1.11 12.41 7.74
C ARG A 154 -0.51 11.61 8.90
N ALA A 155 0.26 10.57 8.61
CA ALA A 155 1.00 9.79 9.60
C ALA A 155 1.99 10.68 10.36
N LYS A 156 2.73 11.53 9.64
CA LYS A 156 3.66 12.50 10.24
C LYS A 156 2.94 13.46 11.18
N VAL A 157 1.81 14.04 10.76
CA VAL A 157 1.00 14.91 11.63
C VAL A 157 0.55 14.19 12.89
N ARG A 158 0.07 12.94 12.78
CA ARG A 158 -0.41 12.17 13.93
C ARG A 158 0.71 11.81 14.91
N LEU A 159 1.83 11.29 14.41
CA LEU A 159 2.93 10.77 15.22
C LEU A 159 3.81 11.87 15.85
N GLU A 160 3.87 13.06 15.25
CA GLU A 160 4.69 14.18 15.75
C GLU A 160 3.90 15.14 16.66
N GLN A 161 2.62 14.88 16.89
CA GLN A 161 1.75 15.64 17.81
C GLN A 161 1.49 14.91 19.13
N GLU A 162 1.90 13.64 19.23
CA GLU A 162 1.89 12.84 20.47
C GLU A 162 3.12 13.16 21.33
#